data_AF-A0A8S3S6A2-F1
#
_entry.id   AF-A0A8S3S6A2-F1
#
_cell.length_a   1.000
_cell.length_b   1.000
_cell.length_c   1.000
_cell.angle_alpha   90.00
_cell.angle_beta   90.00
_cell.angle_gamma   90.00
#
_symmetry.space_group_name_H-M   'P 1'
#
loop_
_entity.id
_entity.type
_entity.pdbx_description
1 polymer ?
#
loop_
_entity_poly.entity_id
_entity_poly.type
_entity_poly.pdbx_seq_one_letter_code
_entity_poly.pdbx_strand_id
1 'polypeptide(L)'
;MTSSLSRQILRQSRQILSVNQDKYFQSIKTDTLRQSRQILSVNQDTYFQSIKTDFKAIKTDTFSQSRQILSVYQDRYFKAIITDTFRKSRQISSVNQDKIFQSIKTDTLRQSRQILQVNQDKYFQSIKTDTLRQSRQILQVNQDKYFQSIKTDTLRQSRQILQVNQDKYSQSIKTDTLRQSRQILSVNQDKYFQSIKTDTFSQSRQILPVNQDKYFQSIKTDTLRQSTQILQVNQDKYFQSIKTDTFSQSRQILSVNQDKYFQSIKTDTFSQSRQILSVNQDKYFQSIKTDTFSQSRQILSVNQDKYFQSIKTDTFSQSRQILSVNQDRYFQSIKTNTFSQSRQILPVNQD
;
A
#
# COMPACT_ATOMS: atom_id res chain seq x y z
N MET A 1 17.83 -31.98 32.36
CA MET A 1 18.54 -31.81 31.07
C MET A 1 17.85 -32.65 30.01
N THR A 2 17.45 -32.01 28.92
CA THR A 2 17.19 -32.54 27.56
C THR A 2 16.29 -33.77 27.32
N SER A 3 15.24 -33.49 26.53
CA SER A 3 14.62 -34.31 25.47
C SER A 3 13.32 -35.05 25.79
N SER A 4 12.24 -34.63 25.11
CA SER A 4 11.18 -35.47 24.49
C SER A 4 9.96 -34.57 24.16
N LEU A 5 9.92 -33.96 22.97
CA LEU A 5 9.06 -34.41 21.85
C LEU A 5 7.53 -34.29 22.09
N SER A 6 7.00 -33.06 22.20
CA SER A 6 5.57 -32.82 21.91
C SER A 6 5.36 -32.46 20.43
N ARG A 7 5.59 -33.44 19.54
CA ARG A 7 5.12 -33.37 18.15
C ARG A 7 3.78 -34.10 18.03
N GLN A 8 2.69 -33.42 18.32
CA GLN A 8 1.37 -33.92 17.98
C GLN A 8 1.13 -33.73 16.48
N ILE A 9 1.36 -34.78 15.70
CA ILE A 9 1.07 -34.81 14.25
C ILE A 9 -0.39 -35.21 14.11
N LEU A 10 -1.32 -34.25 14.02
CA LEU A 10 -2.69 -34.54 13.59
C LEU A 10 -2.65 -34.95 12.10
N ARG A 11 -3.06 -36.17 11.75
CA ARG A 11 -3.21 -36.62 10.36
C ARG A 11 -4.69 -36.53 9.95
N GLN A 12 -4.94 -35.80 8.86
CA GLN A 12 -6.16 -35.79 8.04
C GLN A 12 -7.50 -35.59 8.78
N SER A 13 -7.79 -34.36 9.20
CA SER A 13 -9.14 -33.95 9.60
C SER A 13 -9.87 -33.21 8.46
N ARG A 14 -11.15 -33.54 8.24
CA ARG A 14 -12.00 -32.93 7.19
C ARG A 14 -12.50 -31.54 7.55
N GLN A 15 -12.65 -31.21 8.84
CA GLN A 15 -12.93 -29.88 9.38
C GLN A 15 -12.26 -29.78 10.76
N ILE A 16 -11.61 -28.67 11.08
CA ILE A 16 -11.17 -28.37 12.46
C ILE A 16 -12.12 -27.28 12.96
N LEU A 17 -13.03 -27.65 13.86
CA LEU A 17 -13.93 -26.76 14.58
C LEU A 17 -13.36 -26.58 15.99
N SER A 18 -13.06 -25.35 16.41
CA SER A 18 -12.64 -25.04 17.78
C SER A 18 -13.81 -24.34 18.46
N VAL A 19 -14.64 -25.09 19.19
CA VAL A 19 -15.75 -24.54 19.99
C VAL A 19 -15.25 -24.39 21.41
N ASN A 20 -15.25 -23.17 21.97
CA ASN A 20 -15.03 -22.94 23.40
C ASN A 20 -15.99 -21.84 23.87
N GLN A 21 -16.93 -22.21 24.73
CA GLN A 21 -17.87 -21.31 25.39
C GLN A 21 -17.25 -20.85 26.70
N ASP A 22 -16.82 -19.59 26.85
CA ASP A 22 -16.66 -18.98 28.18
C ASP A 22 -16.48 -17.45 28.15
N LYS A 23 -17.03 -16.80 29.18
CA LYS A 23 -17.33 -15.36 29.29
C LYS A 23 -16.12 -14.40 29.30
N TYR A 24 -14.88 -14.88 29.35
CA TYR A 24 -13.66 -14.08 29.26
C TYR A 24 -12.52 -14.94 28.71
N PHE A 25 -11.95 -14.58 27.55
CA PHE A 25 -10.89 -15.36 26.92
C PHE A 25 -9.52 -14.66 27.06
N GLN A 26 -8.61 -15.28 27.81
CA GLN A 26 -7.16 -15.11 27.66
C GLN A 26 -6.58 -16.49 27.34
N SER A 27 -6.16 -16.74 26.09
CA SER A 27 -5.45 -17.98 25.75
C SER A 27 -4.06 -17.68 25.21
N ILE A 28 -3.06 -18.44 25.66
CA ILE A 28 -1.80 -18.64 24.96
C ILE A 28 -1.93 -20.00 24.25
N LYS A 29 -2.07 -19.99 22.93
CA LYS A 29 -2.24 -21.22 22.13
C LYS A 29 -1.12 -21.34 21.09
N THR A 30 -0.50 -22.51 21.03
CA THR A 30 0.51 -22.88 20.03
C THR A 30 0.00 -24.10 19.27
N ASP A 31 -0.68 -23.88 18.15
CA ASP A 31 -1.23 -24.97 17.32
C ASP A 31 -0.31 -25.24 16.11
N THR A 32 0.16 -26.49 15.97
CA THR A 32 0.83 -26.96 14.74
C THR A 32 -0.09 -27.90 13.99
N LEU A 33 -0.71 -27.44 12.90
CA LEU A 33 -1.67 -28.23 12.11
C LEU A 33 -1.03 -28.71 10.80
N ARG A 34 -0.82 -30.03 10.68
CA ARG A 34 -0.31 -30.69 9.47
C ARG A 34 -1.46 -31.36 8.70
N GLN A 35 -1.75 -30.89 7.48
CA GLN A 35 -2.71 -31.49 6.54
C GLN A 35 -4.18 -31.49 6.98
N SER A 36 -4.92 -30.49 6.51
CA SER A 36 -6.38 -30.42 6.62
C SER A 36 -6.98 -29.95 5.28
N ARG A 37 -8.12 -30.55 4.92
CA ARG A 37 -8.83 -30.21 3.67
C ARG A 37 -9.53 -28.86 3.78
N GLN A 38 -10.00 -28.47 4.97
CA GLN A 38 -10.55 -27.15 5.32
C GLN A 38 -10.20 -26.87 6.79
N ILE A 39 -9.58 -25.71 7.08
CA ILE A 39 -9.50 -25.18 8.45
C ILE A 39 -10.51 -24.05 8.53
N LEU A 40 -11.56 -24.28 9.30
CA LEU A 40 -12.64 -23.34 9.52
C LEU A 40 -12.51 -22.83 10.96
N SER A 41 -11.78 -21.73 11.17
CA SER A 41 -11.83 -21.02 12.45
C SER A 41 -13.04 -20.09 12.38
N VAL A 42 -14.21 -20.67 12.57
CA VAL A 42 -15.48 -19.95 12.57
C VAL A 42 -15.87 -19.69 14.02
N ASN A 43 -15.87 -18.42 14.42
CA ASN A 43 -16.60 -17.92 15.58
C ASN A 43 -18.06 -17.60 15.14
N GLN A 44 -18.80 -18.59 14.63
CA GLN A 44 -20.24 -18.42 14.37
C GLN A 44 -21.01 -18.89 15.59
N ASP A 45 -21.58 -17.95 16.33
CA ASP A 45 -22.62 -18.23 17.30
C ASP A 45 -23.90 -18.66 16.55
N THR A 46 -24.33 -19.90 16.76
CA THR A 46 -25.76 -20.20 16.81
C THR A 46 -26.35 -19.40 17.97
N TYR A 47 -27.11 -18.34 17.65
CA TYR A 47 -28.08 -17.66 18.51
C TYR A 47 -27.64 -17.41 19.97
N PHE A 48 -26.91 -16.33 20.24
CA PHE A 48 -26.90 -15.72 21.57
C PHE A 48 -27.25 -14.23 21.50
N GLN A 49 -28.49 -13.93 21.90
CA GLN A 49 -28.87 -12.65 22.49
C GLN A 49 -28.06 -12.47 23.81
N SER A 50 -26.79 -12.10 23.72
CA SER A 50 -26.07 -11.46 24.83
C SER A 50 -24.87 -10.64 24.36
N ILE A 51 -25.08 -9.33 24.32
CA ILE A 51 -24.04 -8.30 24.43
C ILE A 51 -23.16 -8.60 25.68
N LYS A 52 -21.88 -9.09 25.58
CA LYS A 52 -20.64 -8.77 26.43
C LYS A 52 -19.63 -9.93 26.55
N THR A 53 -18.28 -9.77 26.46
CA THR A 53 -17.37 -8.61 26.27
C THR A 53 -15.92 -9.10 26.03
N ASP A 54 -15.28 -8.59 24.97
CA ASP A 54 -13.82 -8.47 24.78
C ASP A 54 -13.01 -9.76 24.55
N PHE A 55 -12.44 -9.91 23.33
CA PHE A 55 -11.49 -10.98 22.98
C PHE A 55 -10.05 -10.51 23.17
N LYS A 56 -9.25 -11.24 23.98
CA LYS A 56 -7.81 -11.00 24.11
C LYS A 56 -6.99 -12.27 23.89
N ALA A 57 -6.10 -12.28 22.90
CA ALA A 57 -5.29 -13.47 22.61
C ALA A 57 -3.82 -13.16 22.34
N ILE A 58 -2.96 -14.13 22.69
CA ILE A 58 -1.59 -14.23 22.18
C ILE A 58 -1.47 -15.60 21.50
N LYS A 59 -1.24 -15.61 20.19
CA LYS A 59 -1.29 -16.84 19.40
C LYS A 59 -0.07 -16.99 18.50
N THR A 60 0.45 -18.20 18.39
CA THR A 60 1.44 -18.56 17.37
C THR A 60 1.00 -19.81 16.63
N ASP A 61 0.62 -19.65 15.37
CA ASP A 61 0.12 -20.76 14.56
C ASP A 61 1.04 -21.10 13.40
N THR A 62 1.11 -22.39 13.07
CA THR A 62 1.71 -22.84 11.82
C THR A 62 0.75 -23.73 11.05
N PHE A 63 0.41 -23.27 9.84
CA PHE A 63 -0.45 -23.95 8.89
C PHE A 63 0.37 -24.46 7.70
N SER A 64 0.29 -25.76 7.41
CA SER A 64 1.04 -26.38 6.31
C SER A 64 0.14 -27.19 5.40
N GLN A 65 0.29 -26.97 4.08
CA GLN A 65 -0.41 -27.67 3.00
C GLN A 65 -1.95 -27.52 3.05
N SER A 66 -2.46 -26.45 3.66
CA SER A 66 -3.90 -26.22 3.79
C SER A 66 -4.51 -25.79 2.46
N ARG A 67 -5.66 -26.35 2.08
CA ARG A 67 -6.37 -25.91 0.88
C ARG A 67 -7.05 -24.56 1.12
N GLN A 68 -7.75 -24.42 2.24
CA GLN A 68 -8.48 -23.23 2.63
C GLN A 68 -8.24 -22.98 4.12
N ILE A 69 -7.97 -21.73 4.45
CA ILE A 69 -7.93 -21.22 5.82
C ILE A 69 -8.82 -20.00 5.84
N LEU A 70 -9.81 -20.03 6.72
CA LEU A 70 -10.72 -18.91 6.97
C LEU A 70 -10.66 -18.55 8.45
N SER A 71 -10.39 -17.28 8.71
CA SER A 71 -10.50 -16.65 10.03
C SER A 71 -11.57 -15.56 9.95
N VAL A 72 -12.57 -15.62 10.83
CA VAL A 72 -13.60 -14.59 10.96
C VAL A 72 -13.61 -14.08 12.39
N TYR A 73 -13.49 -12.76 12.54
CA TYR A 73 -13.56 -12.06 13.82
C TYR A 73 -14.75 -11.10 13.79
N GLN A 74 -15.66 -11.29 14.74
CA GLN A 74 -16.92 -10.55 14.86
C GLN A 74 -17.23 -10.31 16.34
N ASP A 75 -16.57 -9.33 16.91
CA ASP A 75 -16.56 -8.99 18.32
C ASP A 75 -16.84 -7.50 18.52
N ARG A 76 -17.26 -7.12 19.73
CA ARG A 76 -17.31 -5.69 20.07
C ARG A 76 -15.93 -5.09 20.28
N TYR A 77 -15.01 -5.89 20.82
CA TYR A 77 -13.64 -5.48 21.08
C TYR A 77 -12.74 -6.68 20.83
N PHE A 78 -11.92 -6.59 19.79
CA PHE A 78 -10.89 -7.58 19.49
C PHE A 78 -9.52 -6.99 19.82
N LYS A 79 -8.72 -7.74 20.58
CA LYS A 79 -7.34 -7.38 20.89
C LYS A 79 -6.42 -8.58 20.83
N ALA A 80 -5.55 -8.67 19.83
CA ALA A 80 -4.68 -9.84 19.73
C ALA A 80 -3.23 -9.53 19.36
N ILE A 81 -2.33 -10.39 19.83
CA ILE A 81 -0.97 -10.52 19.33
C ILE A 81 -0.89 -11.86 18.62
N ILE A 82 -0.69 -11.85 17.30
CA ILE A 82 -0.77 -13.04 16.46
C ILE A 82 0.51 -13.19 15.66
N THR A 83 1.07 -14.39 15.65
CA THR A 83 2.15 -14.77 14.74
C THR A 83 1.73 -15.99 13.93
N ASP A 84 1.40 -15.80 12.66
CA ASP A 84 0.96 -16.90 11.79
C ASP A 84 2.03 -17.25 10.76
N THR A 85 2.29 -18.54 10.58
CA THR A 85 3.10 -19.05 9.48
C THR A 85 2.28 -19.96 8.57
N PHE A 86 2.16 -19.57 7.30
CA PHE A 86 1.44 -20.34 6.28
C PHE A 86 2.41 -20.88 5.23
N ARG A 87 2.39 -22.20 5.01
CA ARG A 87 3.25 -22.88 4.03
C ARG A 87 2.42 -23.69 3.06
N LYS A 88 2.57 -23.43 1.76
CA LYS A 88 1.88 -24.15 0.67
C LYS A 88 0.36 -24.09 0.79
N SER A 89 -0.18 -22.98 1.28
CA SER A 89 -1.63 -22.81 1.45
C SER A 89 -2.28 -22.31 0.17
N ARG A 90 -3.38 -22.91 -0.27
CA ARG A 90 -4.01 -22.48 -1.54
C ARG A 90 -4.78 -21.17 -1.37
N GLN A 91 -5.65 -21.08 -0.37
CA GLN A 91 -6.46 -19.90 -0.07
C GLN A 91 -6.36 -19.57 1.42
N ILE A 92 -6.14 -18.30 1.72
CA ILE A 92 -6.14 -17.74 3.06
C ILE A 92 -7.08 -16.54 3.04
N SER A 93 -8.09 -16.54 3.90
CA SER A 93 -9.07 -15.48 4.01
C SER A 93 -9.21 -15.06 5.47
N SER A 94 -9.13 -13.75 5.72
CA SER A 94 -9.44 -13.14 7.02
C SER A 94 -10.54 -12.12 6.81
N VAL A 95 -11.57 -12.17 7.65
CA VAL A 95 -12.63 -11.18 7.68
C VAL A 95 -12.77 -10.67 9.11
N ASN A 96 -12.69 -9.35 9.29
CA ASN A 96 -12.83 -8.70 10.57
C ASN A 96 -13.99 -7.71 10.47
N GLN A 97 -14.93 -7.80 11.42
CA GLN A 97 -16.13 -6.97 11.49
C GLN A 97 -16.44 -6.65 12.95
N ASP A 98 -15.58 -5.84 13.54
CA ASP A 98 -15.58 -5.48 14.94
C ASP A 98 -15.97 -4.02 15.14
N LYS A 99 -16.54 -3.73 16.31
CA LYS A 99 -16.68 -2.31 16.70
C LYS A 99 -15.30 -1.70 16.98
N ILE A 100 -14.40 -2.44 17.62
CA ILE A 100 -13.00 -2.04 17.81
C ILE A 100 -12.11 -3.24 17.52
N PHE A 101 -11.20 -3.09 16.56
CA PHE A 101 -10.17 -4.06 16.24
C PHE A 101 -8.80 -3.49 16.60
N GLN A 102 -8.07 -4.20 17.47
CA GLN A 102 -6.69 -3.91 17.83
C GLN A 102 -5.85 -5.15 17.62
N SER A 103 -4.80 -5.06 16.80
CA SER A 103 -3.88 -6.19 16.68
C SER A 103 -2.42 -5.80 16.50
N ILE A 104 -1.57 -6.70 16.97
CA ILE A 104 -0.16 -6.77 16.56
C ILE A 104 -0.02 -8.10 15.84
N LYS A 105 0.27 -8.06 14.54
CA LYS A 105 0.28 -9.26 13.71
C LYS A 105 1.59 -9.41 12.95
N THR A 106 2.16 -10.60 13.01
CA THR A 106 3.30 -11.00 12.16
C THR A 106 2.91 -12.21 11.33
N ASP A 107 2.73 -12.01 10.02
CA ASP A 107 2.37 -13.11 9.12
C ASP A 107 3.55 -13.47 8.20
N THR A 108 3.89 -14.75 8.15
CA THR A 108 4.84 -15.30 7.16
C THR A 108 4.14 -16.27 6.23
N LEU A 109 4.03 -15.91 4.94
CA LEU A 109 3.36 -16.72 3.93
C LEU A 109 4.35 -17.17 2.85
N ARG A 110 4.43 -18.48 2.63
CA ARG A 110 5.29 -19.09 1.61
C ARG A 110 4.49 -19.99 0.70
N GLN A 111 4.58 -19.74 -0.61
CA GLN A 111 3.91 -20.53 -1.65
C GLN A 111 2.39 -20.51 -1.53
N SER A 112 1.82 -19.36 -1.16
CA SER A 112 0.38 -19.18 -1.07
C SER A 112 -0.21 -18.80 -2.43
N ARG A 113 -1.39 -19.29 -2.82
CA ARG A 113 -1.96 -18.86 -4.11
C ARG A 113 -2.76 -17.57 -3.97
N GLN A 114 -3.74 -17.55 -3.08
CA GLN A 114 -4.65 -16.41 -2.91
C GLN A 114 -4.72 -16.03 -1.43
N ILE A 115 -4.62 -14.73 -1.18
CA ILE A 115 -4.74 -14.13 0.15
C ILE A 115 -5.80 -13.04 0.03
N LEU A 116 -6.82 -13.11 0.88
CA LEU A 116 -7.88 -12.13 1.01
C LEU A 116 -7.92 -11.66 2.46
N GLN A 117 -7.89 -10.36 2.67
CA GLN A 117 -8.13 -9.75 3.97
C GLN A 117 -9.18 -8.65 3.78
N VAL A 118 -10.25 -8.73 4.56
CA VAL A 118 -11.34 -7.76 4.56
C VAL A 118 -11.53 -7.28 5.98
N ASN A 119 -11.42 -5.98 6.20
CA ASN A 119 -11.70 -5.35 7.49
C ASN A 119 -12.83 -4.33 7.32
N GLN A 120 -13.80 -4.39 8.21
CA GLN A 120 -15.02 -3.58 8.20
C GLN A 120 -15.40 -3.21 9.64
N ASP A 121 -14.58 -2.35 10.22
CA ASP A 121 -14.59 -2.01 11.63
C ASP A 121 -14.98 -0.55 11.85
N LYS A 122 -15.57 -0.25 13.01
CA LYS A 122 -15.78 1.16 13.37
C LYS A 122 -14.45 1.83 13.74
N TYR A 123 -13.56 1.11 14.41
CA TYR A 123 -12.23 1.58 14.78
C TYR A 123 -11.23 0.45 14.53
N PHE A 124 -10.38 0.62 13.52
CA PHE A 124 -9.31 -0.33 13.20
C PHE A 124 -7.96 0.24 13.60
N GLN A 125 -7.22 -0.52 14.40
CA GLN A 125 -5.86 -0.23 14.81
C GLN A 125 -5.02 -1.49 14.63
N SER A 126 -3.98 -1.41 13.81
CA SER A 126 -3.05 -2.54 13.68
C SER A 126 -1.59 -2.13 13.55
N ILE A 127 -0.73 -2.97 14.13
CA ILE A 127 0.68 -3.02 13.81
C ILE A 127 0.92 -4.34 13.11
N LYS A 128 1.38 -4.29 11.86
CA LYS A 128 1.46 -5.49 11.02
C LYS A 128 2.81 -5.62 10.34
N THR A 129 3.39 -6.81 10.41
CA THR A 129 4.56 -7.19 9.63
C THR A 129 4.24 -8.42 8.79
N ASP A 130 4.22 -8.25 7.47
CA ASP A 130 3.87 -9.31 6.53
C ASP A 130 5.07 -9.67 5.66
N THR A 131 5.47 -10.95 5.66
CA THR A 131 6.47 -11.48 4.72
C THR A 131 5.83 -12.51 3.80
N LEU A 132 5.67 -12.16 2.52
CA LEU A 132 5.02 -13.00 1.52
C LEU A 132 6.01 -13.40 0.42
N ARG A 133 6.16 -14.70 0.20
CA ARG A 133 7.01 -15.25 -0.86
C ARG A 133 6.23 -16.19 -1.76
N GLN A 134 6.33 -15.96 -3.07
CA GLN A 134 5.71 -16.78 -4.12
C GLN A 134 4.17 -16.78 -4.02
N SER A 135 3.61 -15.59 -3.80
CA SER A 135 2.15 -15.40 -3.77
C SER A 135 1.59 -15.11 -5.16
N ARG A 136 0.43 -15.64 -5.55
CA ARG A 136 -0.15 -15.26 -6.86
C ARG A 136 -0.99 -13.99 -6.75
N GLN A 137 -1.97 -13.97 -5.86
CA GLN A 137 -2.92 -12.87 -5.72
C GLN A 137 -3.05 -12.49 -4.25
N ILE A 138 -2.98 -11.19 -3.99
CA ILE A 138 -3.21 -10.60 -2.66
C ILE A 138 -4.25 -9.51 -2.85
N LEU A 139 -5.34 -9.62 -2.10
CA LEU A 139 -6.39 -8.62 -2.02
C LEU A 139 -6.55 -8.20 -0.56
N GLN A 140 -6.44 -6.91 -0.31
CA GLN A 140 -6.72 -6.30 0.99
C GLN A 140 -7.76 -5.21 0.78
N VAL A 141 -8.84 -5.27 1.55
CA VAL A 141 -9.93 -4.31 1.52
C VAL A 141 -10.17 -3.83 2.95
N ASN A 142 -10.08 -2.53 3.18
CA ASN A 142 -10.44 -1.90 4.46
C ASN A 142 -11.56 -0.89 4.21
N GLN A 143 -12.57 -0.95 5.08
CA GLN A 143 -13.77 -0.12 5.01
C GLN A 143 -14.20 0.26 6.43
N ASP A 144 -13.47 1.21 7.00
CA ASP A 144 -13.52 1.56 8.40
C ASP A 144 -13.93 3.02 8.60
N LYS A 145 -14.55 3.32 9.74
CA LYS A 145 -14.80 4.75 10.08
C LYS A 145 -13.50 5.45 10.50
N TYR A 146 -12.63 4.75 11.20
CA TYR A 146 -11.32 5.24 11.63
C TYR A 146 -10.30 4.13 11.43
N PHE A 147 -9.39 4.33 10.48
CA PHE A 147 -8.32 3.41 10.15
C PHE A 147 -6.97 3.95 10.62
N GLN A 148 -6.29 3.19 11.46
CA GLN A 148 -4.94 3.45 11.91
C GLN A 148 -4.07 2.21 11.71
N SER A 149 -2.99 2.35 10.94
CA SER A 149 -2.08 1.23 10.75
C SER A 149 -0.61 1.63 10.71
N ILE A 150 0.22 0.77 11.30
CA ILE A 150 1.65 0.74 11.07
C ILE A 150 1.95 -0.58 10.39
N LYS A 151 2.47 -0.54 9.17
CA LYS A 151 2.60 -1.74 8.35
C LYS A 151 3.98 -1.84 7.69
N THR A 152 4.60 -3.01 7.82
CA THR A 152 5.81 -3.36 7.08
C THR A 152 5.55 -4.60 6.24
N ASP A 153 5.60 -4.44 4.92
CA ASP A 153 5.29 -5.49 3.96
C ASP A 153 6.53 -5.84 3.15
N THR A 154 6.94 -7.11 3.15
CA THR A 154 7.98 -7.63 2.25
C THR A 154 7.38 -8.69 1.33
N LEU A 155 7.23 -8.36 0.05
CA LEU A 155 6.64 -9.25 -0.95
C LEU A 155 7.66 -9.60 -2.02
N ARG A 156 7.84 -10.90 -2.24
CA ARG A 156 8.73 -11.43 -3.28
C ARG A 156 7.99 -12.39 -4.21
N GLN A 157 8.15 -12.18 -5.51
CA GLN A 157 7.56 -13.02 -6.56
C GLN A 157 6.04 -13.06 -6.47
N SER A 158 5.43 -11.89 -6.32
CA SER A 158 3.98 -11.70 -6.36
C SER A 158 3.51 -11.46 -7.79
N ARG A 159 2.33 -11.95 -8.18
CA ARG A 159 1.77 -11.60 -9.50
C ARG A 159 0.89 -10.36 -9.41
N GLN A 160 -0.13 -10.38 -8.57
CA GLN A 160 -1.11 -9.31 -8.45
C GLN A 160 -1.30 -8.93 -6.99
N ILE A 161 -1.23 -7.64 -6.71
CA ILE A 161 -1.54 -7.05 -5.41
C ILE A 161 -2.57 -5.96 -5.66
N LEU A 162 -3.68 -6.06 -4.96
CA LEU A 162 -4.73 -5.06 -4.92
C LEU A 162 -4.97 -4.66 -3.46
N GLN A 163 -4.86 -3.37 -3.20
CA GLN A 163 -5.17 -2.76 -1.91
C GLN A 163 -6.24 -1.69 -2.15
N VAL A 164 -7.33 -1.77 -1.40
CA VAL A 164 -8.44 -0.81 -1.45
C VAL A 164 -8.73 -0.37 -0.03
N ASN A 165 -8.64 0.93 0.23
CA ASN A 165 -9.05 1.54 1.49
C ASN A 165 -10.14 2.56 1.20
N GLN A 166 -11.22 2.51 1.99
CA GLN A 166 -12.39 3.36 1.85
C GLN A 166 -12.87 3.76 3.24
N ASP A 167 -12.24 4.78 3.80
CA ASP A 167 -12.35 5.14 5.20
C ASP A 167 -12.78 6.59 5.38
N LYS A 168 -13.43 6.90 6.51
CA LYS A 168 -13.73 8.31 6.81
C LYS A 168 -12.47 9.06 7.27
N TYR A 169 -11.62 8.41 8.04
CA TYR A 169 -10.37 8.96 8.54
C TYR A 169 -9.29 7.88 8.51
N SER A 170 -8.22 8.16 7.77
CA SER A 170 -7.10 7.23 7.60
C SER A 170 -5.79 7.85 8.04
N GLN A 171 -5.08 7.11 8.87
CA GLN A 171 -3.72 7.40 9.29
C GLN A 171 -2.87 6.16 9.10
N SER A 172 -1.83 6.26 8.28
CA SER A 172 -0.96 5.10 8.02
C SER A 172 0.52 5.46 8.03
N ILE A 173 1.32 4.57 8.62
CA ILE A 173 2.76 4.53 8.42
C ILE A 173 3.07 3.22 7.74
N LYS A 174 3.67 3.27 6.55
CA LYS A 174 3.84 2.09 5.72
C LYS A 174 5.23 2.00 5.12
N THR A 175 5.83 0.81 5.22
CA THR A 175 7.07 0.47 4.57
C THR A 175 6.86 -0.77 3.71
N ASP A 176 6.88 -0.60 2.38
CA ASP A 176 6.63 -1.66 1.42
C ASP A 176 7.91 -1.99 0.66
N THR A 177 8.35 -3.25 0.67
CA THR A 177 9.43 -3.76 -0.18
C THR A 177 8.90 -4.85 -1.11
N LEU A 178 8.81 -4.55 -2.40
CA LEU A 178 8.25 -5.43 -3.41
C LEU A 178 9.30 -5.77 -4.46
N ARG A 179 9.50 -7.07 -4.66
CA ARG A 179 10.45 -7.58 -5.65
C ARG A 179 9.80 -8.59 -6.58
N GLN A 180 10.02 -8.41 -7.88
CA GLN A 180 9.51 -9.30 -8.94
C GLN A 180 7.98 -9.36 -8.95
N SER A 181 7.34 -8.19 -8.91
CA SER A 181 5.89 -8.03 -8.93
C SER A 181 5.38 -7.78 -10.34
N ARG A 182 4.25 -8.36 -10.76
CA ARG A 182 3.70 -8.01 -12.09
C ARG A 182 2.81 -6.76 -12.02
N GLN A 183 1.79 -6.78 -11.18
CA GLN A 183 0.82 -5.70 -11.09
C GLN A 183 0.56 -5.34 -9.63
N ILE A 184 0.63 -4.05 -9.35
CA ILE A 184 0.31 -3.46 -8.05
C ILE A 184 -0.69 -2.35 -8.30
N LEU A 185 -1.87 -2.45 -7.68
CA LEU A 185 -2.90 -1.43 -7.67
C LEU A 185 -3.21 -1.08 -6.21
N SER A 186 -3.16 0.21 -5.90
CA SER A 186 -3.52 0.75 -4.60
C SER A 186 -4.55 1.84 -4.83
N VAL A 187 -5.72 1.72 -4.22
CA VAL A 187 -6.80 2.70 -4.30
C VAL A 187 -7.12 3.16 -2.88
N ASN A 188 -7.05 4.46 -2.63
CA ASN A 188 -7.52 5.07 -1.39
C ASN A 188 -8.62 6.08 -1.72
N GLN A 189 -9.69 6.04 -0.94
CA GLN A 189 -10.89 6.86 -1.14
C GLN A 189 -11.45 7.28 0.21
N ASP A 190 -10.89 8.36 0.75
CA ASP A 190 -11.07 8.78 2.12
C ASP A 190 -11.52 10.24 2.25
N LYS A 191 -12.25 10.55 3.32
CA LYS A 191 -12.54 11.96 3.61
C LYS A 191 -11.29 12.70 4.11
N TYR A 192 -10.46 12.04 4.90
CA TYR A 192 -9.20 12.57 5.40
C TYR A 192 -8.15 11.47 5.37
N PHE A 193 -7.12 11.65 4.56
CA PHE A 193 -6.01 10.71 4.44
C PHE A 193 -4.70 11.36 4.89
N GLN A 194 -4.04 10.72 5.85
CA GLN A 194 -2.72 11.08 6.33
C GLN A 194 -1.80 9.87 6.23
N SER A 195 -0.66 10.03 5.57
CA SER A 195 0.30 8.93 5.45
C SER A 195 1.76 9.33 5.52
N ILE A 196 2.56 8.43 6.08
CA ILE A 196 4.02 8.41 5.91
C ILE A 196 4.33 7.09 5.22
N LYS A 197 4.93 7.14 4.03
CA LYS A 197 5.13 5.96 3.21
C LYS A 197 6.54 5.87 2.65
N THR A 198 7.15 4.69 2.79
CA THR A 198 8.38 4.33 2.10
C THR A 198 8.15 3.10 1.23
N ASP A 199 8.19 3.26 -0.08
CA ASP A 199 8.02 2.15 -1.01
C ASP A 199 9.31 1.85 -1.77
N THR A 200 9.68 0.57 -1.85
CA THR A 200 10.75 0.09 -2.72
C THR A 200 10.22 -0.99 -3.66
N PHE A 201 10.18 -0.68 -4.95
CA PHE A 201 9.76 -1.60 -6.00
C PHE A 201 10.95 -1.97 -6.90
N SER A 202 11.20 -3.26 -7.06
CA SER A 202 12.25 -3.77 -7.94
C SER A 202 11.68 -4.82 -8.89
N GLN A 203 11.95 -4.67 -10.19
CA GLN A 203 11.52 -5.61 -11.23
C GLN A 203 10.00 -5.70 -11.32
N SER A 204 9.33 -4.55 -11.29
CA SER A 204 7.88 -4.43 -11.35
C SER A 204 7.39 -4.12 -12.77
N ARG A 205 6.30 -4.73 -13.24
CA ARG A 205 5.75 -4.35 -14.56
C ARG A 205 4.85 -3.12 -14.48
N GLN A 206 3.82 -3.15 -13.64
CA GLN A 206 2.82 -2.09 -13.53
C GLN A 206 2.58 -1.70 -12.08
N ILE A 207 2.64 -0.41 -11.79
CA ILE A 207 2.38 0.19 -10.48
C ILE A 207 1.39 1.33 -10.65
N LEU A 208 0.21 1.19 -10.03
CA LEU A 208 -0.93 2.10 -10.18
C LEU A 208 -1.46 2.53 -8.80
N PRO A 209 -0.89 3.55 -8.14
CA PRO A 209 -1.55 4.21 -7.02
C PRO A 209 -2.58 5.24 -7.51
N VAL A 210 -3.77 5.19 -6.92
CA VAL A 210 -4.88 6.12 -7.13
C VAL A 210 -5.36 6.61 -5.77
N ASN A 211 -5.42 7.93 -5.58
CA ASN A 211 -6.03 8.55 -4.39
C ASN A 211 -7.14 9.51 -4.82
N GLN A 212 -8.25 9.48 -4.09
CA GLN A 212 -9.42 10.32 -4.33
C GLN A 212 -10.03 10.74 -2.99
N ASP A 213 -9.49 11.82 -2.43
CA ASP A 213 -9.71 12.23 -1.06
C ASP A 213 -10.18 13.68 -0.95
N LYS A 214 -10.93 14.01 0.10
CA LYS A 214 -11.25 15.42 0.34
C LYS A 214 -10.03 16.19 0.88
N TYR A 215 -9.23 15.56 1.73
CA TYR A 215 -8.01 16.12 2.27
C TYR A 215 -6.93 15.05 2.27
N PHE A 216 -5.90 15.26 1.46
CA PHE A 216 -4.75 14.37 1.34
C PHE A 216 -3.50 15.04 1.89
N GLN A 217 -2.86 14.38 2.85
CA GLN A 217 -1.57 14.80 3.39
C GLN A 217 -0.61 13.62 3.41
N SER A 218 0.55 13.75 2.76
CA SER A 218 1.53 12.65 2.75
C SER A 218 2.98 13.10 2.84
N ILE A 219 3.79 12.30 3.53
CA ILE A 219 5.24 12.26 3.35
C ILE A 219 5.58 10.95 2.67
N LYS A 220 6.22 11.00 1.50
CA LYS A 220 6.46 9.81 0.69
C LYS A 220 7.91 9.72 0.21
N THR A 221 8.48 8.53 0.32
CA THR A 221 9.75 8.17 -0.32
C THR A 221 9.54 6.94 -1.19
N ASP A 222 9.70 7.08 -2.50
CA ASP A 222 9.54 5.99 -3.46
C ASP A 222 10.87 5.66 -4.13
N THR A 223 11.25 4.39 -4.17
CA THR A 223 12.39 3.90 -4.97
C THR A 223 11.92 2.82 -5.93
N LEU A 224 11.95 3.11 -7.22
CA LEU A 224 11.52 2.23 -8.29
C LEU A 224 12.68 1.87 -9.20
N ARG A 225 13.00 0.58 -9.29
CA ARG A 225 14.06 0.05 -10.15
C ARG A 225 13.50 -0.97 -11.13
N GLN A 226 13.87 -0.83 -12.40
CA GLN A 226 13.48 -1.76 -13.47
C GLN A 226 11.96 -1.89 -13.59
N SER A 227 11.27 -0.74 -13.66
CA SER A 227 9.82 -0.69 -13.78
C SER A 227 9.38 -0.44 -15.22
N THR A 228 8.31 -1.10 -15.68
CA THR A 228 7.84 -0.87 -17.07
C THR A 228 6.91 0.34 -17.13
N GLN A 229 5.85 0.35 -16.33
CA GLN A 229 4.82 1.38 -16.32
C GLN A 229 4.48 1.78 -14.90
N ILE A 230 4.48 3.09 -14.66
CA ILE A 230 4.06 3.70 -13.41
C ILE A 230 3.02 4.75 -13.76
N LEU A 231 1.85 4.66 -13.16
CA LEU A 231 0.77 5.62 -13.30
C LEU A 231 0.32 6.05 -11.91
N GLN A 232 0.52 7.31 -11.58
CA GLN A 232 0.05 7.91 -10.33
C GLN A 232 -1.10 8.86 -10.65
N VAL A 233 -2.21 8.71 -9.95
CA VAL A 233 -3.40 9.58 -10.08
C VAL A 233 -3.80 10.08 -8.70
N ASN A 234 -3.87 11.39 -8.52
CA ASN A 234 -4.48 12.01 -7.34
C ASN A 234 -5.58 12.97 -7.79
N GLN A 235 -6.72 12.91 -7.12
CA GLN A 235 -7.86 13.79 -7.38
C GLN A 235 -8.49 14.22 -6.05
N ASP A 236 -7.99 15.32 -5.51
CA ASP A 236 -8.26 15.74 -4.16
C ASP A 236 -8.76 17.19 -4.08
N LYS A 237 -9.56 17.51 -3.06
CA LYS A 237 -9.92 18.93 -2.86
C LYS A 237 -8.74 19.72 -2.30
N TYR A 238 -7.98 19.13 -1.39
CA TYR A 238 -6.79 19.74 -0.80
C TYR A 238 -5.68 18.69 -0.77
N PHE A 239 -4.62 18.94 -1.52
CA PHE A 239 -3.47 18.07 -1.63
C PHE A 239 -2.24 18.75 -1.04
N GLN A 240 -1.63 18.11 -0.03
CA GLN A 240 -0.37 18.53 0.57
C GLN A 240 0.60 17.37 0.60
N SER A 241 1.79 17.53 0.01
CA SER A 241 2.78 16.46 0.08
C SER A 241 4.23 16.91 0.13
N ILE A 242 5.04 16.09 0.81
CA ILE A 242 6.49 16.10 0.69
C ILE A 242 6.87 14.76 0.06
N LYS A 243 7.50 14.78 -1.11
CA LYS A 243 7.80 13.58 -1.88
C LYS A 243 9.26 13.52 -2.31
N THR A 244 9.87 12.36 -2.16
CA THR A 244 11.17 12.02 -2.74
C THR A 244 11.02 10.77 -3.58
N ASP A 245 11.10 10.90 -4.90
CA ASP A 245 10.95 9.76 -5.80
C ASP A 245 12.27 9.48 -6.55
N THR A 246 12.70 8.22 -6.57
CA THR A 246 13.85 7.76 -7.36
C THR A 246 13.42 6.67 -8.32
N PHE A 247 13.51 6.97 -9.62
CA PHE A 247 13.19 6.05 -10.70
C PHE A 247 14.45 5.69 -11.49
N SER A 248 14.75 4.41 -11.60
CA SER A 248 15.87 3.90 -12.37
C SER A 248 15.41 2.81 -13.34
N GLN A 249 15.82 2.93 -14.60
CA GLN A 249 15.49 1.97 -15.66
C GLN A 249 13.97 1.81 -15.87
N SER A 250 13.26 2.94 -15.86
CA SER A 250 11.81 3.00 -16.06
C SER A 250 11.45 3.27 -17.51
N ARG A 251 10.47 2.57 -18.09
CA ARG A 251 10.06 2.88 -19.47
C ARG A 251 9.08 4.04 -19.53
N GLN A 252 7.99 3.98 -18.77
CA GLN A 252 6.92 4.98 -18.79
C GLN A 252 6.54 5.37 -17.38
N ILE A 253 6.53 6.68 -17.12
CA ILE A 253 6.08 7.29 -15.88
C ILE A 253 5.04 8.34 -16.24
N LEU A 254 3.84 8.19 -15.69
CA LEU A 254 2.75 9.13 -15.81
C LEU A 254 2.29 9.55 -14.41
N SER A 255 2.27 10.86 -14.16
CA SER A 255 1.67 11.45 -12.98
C SER A 255 0.56 12.40 -13.42
N VAL A 256 -0.62 12.24 -12.83
CA VAL A 256 -1.78 13.11 -13.05
C VAL A 256 -2.27 13.59 -11.69
N ASN A 257 -2.34 14.90 -11.49
CA ASN A 257 -2.97 15.51 -10.33
C ASN A 257 -4.08 16.46 -10.80
N GLN A 258 -5.23 16.42 -10.12
CA GLN A 258 -6.37 17.29 -10.41
C GLN A 258 -6.99 17.73 -9.09
N ASP A 259 -6.54 18.88 -8.60
CA ASP A 259 -6.81 19.34 -7.25
C ASP A 259 -7.35 20.77 -7.20
N LYS A 260 -8.19 21.08 -6.20
CA LYS A 260 -8.58 22.49 -6.01
C LYS A 260 -7.42 23.31 -5.43
N TYR A 261 -6.66 22.72 -4.51
CA TYR A 261 -5.50 23.35 -3.89
C TYR A 261 -4.38 22.32 -3.83
N PHE A 262 -3.30 22.57 -4.57
CA PHE A 262 -2.13 21.72 -4.61
C PHE A 262 -0.93 22.44 -3.97
N GLN A 263 -0.36 21.81 -2.95
CA GLN A 263 0.88 22.25 -2.32
C GLN A 263 1.86 21.08 -2.24
N SER A 264 3.05 21.24 -2.81
CA SER A 264 4.05 20.18 -2.70
C SER A 264 5.50 20.67 -2.58
N ILE A 265 6.29 19.87 -1.88
CA ILE A 265 7.75 19.90 -1.96
C ILE A 265 8.17 18.56 -2.55
N LYS A 266 8.84 18.59 -3.70
CA LYS A 266 9.17 17.37 -4.44
C LYS A 266 10.63 17.31 -4.84
N THR A 267 11.27 16.17 -4.61
CA THR A 267 12.59 15.85 -5.16
C THR A 267 12.48 14.59 -5.99
N ASP A 268 12.66 14.70 -7.31
CA ASP A 268 12.61 13.56 -8.21
C ASP A 268 13.97 13.27 -8.84
N THR A 269 14.37 12.00 -8.86
CA THR A 269 15.55 11.54 -9.60
C THR A 269 15.13 10.48 -10.62
N PHE A 270 15.38 10.75 -11.89
CA PHE A 270 15.11 9.84 -12.99
C PHE A 270 16.41 9.46 -13.70
N SER A 271 16.72 8.18 -13.73
CA SER A 271 17.88 7.63 -14.43
C SER A 271 17.43 6.59 -15.45
N GLN A 272 17.93 6.68 -16.68
CA GLN A 272 17.65 5.72 -17.76
C GLN A 272 16.15 5.57 -18.03
N SER A 273 15.42 6.69 -18.01
CA SER A 273 13.98 6.72 -18.21
C SER A 273 13.61 7.07 -19.66
N ARG A 274 12.65 6.34 -20.28
CA ARG A 274 12.30 6.63 -21.67
C ARG A 274 11.28 7.78 -21.79
N GLN A 275 10.16 7.68 -21.09
CA GLN A 275 9.06 8.64 -21.19
C GLN A 275 8.59 9.02 -19.79
N ILE A 276 8.56 10.32 -19.55
CA ILE A 276 8.06 10.93 -18.31
C ILE A 276 7.01 11.96 -18.71
N LEU A 277 5.79 11.79 -18.22
CA LEU A 277 4.68 12.70 -18.41
C LEU A 277 4.14 13.11 -17.04
N SER A 278 4.07 14.42 -16.80
CA SER A 278 3.39 15.01 -15.66
C SER A 278 2.29 15.94 -16.15
N VAL A 279 1.09 15.78 -15.61
CA VAL A 279 -0.05 16.65 -15.88
C VAL A 279 -0.62 17.11 -14.55
N ASN A 280 -0.70 18.43 -14.36
CA ASN A 280 -1.39 19.03 -13.22
C ASN A 280 -2.49 19.98 -13.75
N GLN A 281 -3.65 19.94 -13.11
CA GLN A 281 -4.80 20.78 -13.46
C GLN A 281 -5.46 21.25 -12.17
N ASP A 282 -5.02 22.41 -11.67
CA ASP A 282 -5.35 22.88 -10.34
C ASP A 282 -5.90 24.31 -10.33
N LYS A 283 -6.75 24.63 -9.35
CA LYS A 283 -7.16 26.04 -9.19
C LYS A 283 -6.03 26.88 -8.59
N TYR A 284 -5.31 26.33 -7.62
CA TYR A 284 -4.17 26.97 -6.96
C TYR A 284 -3.04 25.95 -6.86
N PHE A 285 -1.95 26.24 -7.55
CA PHE A 285 -0.76 25.40 -7.58
C PHE A 285 0.42 26.12 -6.92
N GLN A 286 0.96 25.50 -5.87
CA GLN A 286 2.17 25.95 -5.20
C GLN A 286 3.15 24.78 -5.09
N SER A 287 4.36 24.94 -5.64
CA SER A 287 5.37 23.89 -5.50
C SER A 287 6.80 24.40 -5.35
N ILE A 288 7.59 23.62 -4.62
CA ILE A 288 9.05 23.65 -4.65
C ILE A 288 9.51 22.31 -5.21
N LYS A 289 10.21 22.34 -6.34
CA LYS A 289 10.58 21.12 -7.04
C LYS A 289 12.06 21.09 -7.40
N THR A 290 12.71 19.97 -7.10
CA THR A 290 14.06 19.66 -7.56
C THR A 290 14.03 18.38 -8.38
N ASP A 291 14.27 18.47 -9.69
CA ASP A 291 14.32 17.31 -10.55
C ASP A 291 15.72 17.05 -11.09
N THR A 292 16.15 15.79 -11.08
CA THR A 292 17.38 15.34 -11.75
C THR A 292 17.04 14.29 -12.79
N PHE A 293 17.40 14.53 -14.05
CA PHE A 293 17.20 13.63 -15.16
C PHE A 293 18.54 13.22 -15.77
N SER A 294 18.84 11.93 -15.76
CA SER A 294 20.02 11.35 -16.40
C SER A 294 19.59 10.33 -17.45
N GLN A 295 20.13 10.44 -18.66
CA GLN A 295 19.88 9.50 -19.76
C GLN A 295 18.39 9.34 -20.09
N SER A 296 17.64 10.46 -20.04
CA SER A 296 16.19 10.46 -20.27
C SER A 296 15.84 10.87 -21.70
N ARG A 297 14.89 10.17 -22.34
CA ARG A 297 14.58 10.44 -23.76
C ARG A 297 13.54 11.54 -23.95
N GLN A 298 12.38 11.40 -23.33
CA GLN A 298 11.25 12.32 -23.51
C GLN A 298 10.68 12.71 -22.14
N ILE A 299 10.61 14.02 -21.91
CA ILE A 299 10.03 14.61 -20.71
C ILE A 299 8.99 15.63 -21.16
N LEU A 300 7.75 15.43 -20.72
CA LEU A 300 6.63 16.33 -20.95
C LEU A 300 6.01 16.73 -19.61
N SER A 301 5.92 18.03 -19.38
CA SER A 301 5.19 18.60 -18.25
C SER A 301 4.10 19.52 -18.78
N VAL A 302 2.87 19.33 -18.33
CA VAL A 302 1.73 20.19 -18.65
C VAL A 302 1.10 20.66 -17.35
N ASN A 303 0.99 21.97 -17.17
CA ASN A 303 0.25 22.59 -16.07
C ASN A 303 -0.85 23.50 -16.65
N GLN A 304 -2.03 23.45 -16.05
CA GLN A 304 -3.17 24.27 -16.43
C GLN A 304 -3.85 24.82 -15.17
N ASP A 305 -3.36 25.95 -14.68
CA ASP A 305 -3.72 26.45 -13.36
C ASP A 305 -4.28 27.87 -13.39
N LYS A 306 -5.22 28.20 -12.48
CA LYS A 306 -5.67 29.60 -12.36
C LYS A 306 -4.59 30.47 -11.71
N TYR A 307 -3.94 29.95 -10.67
CA TYR A 307 -2.85 30.61 -9.95
C TYR A 307 -1.69 29.64 -9.81
N PHE A 308 -0.56 29.98 -10.42
CA PHE A 308 0.64 29.17 -10.45
C PHE A 308 1.79 29.88 -9.75
N GLN A 309 2.34 29.25 -8.71
CA GLN A 309 3.54 29.68 -8.01
C GLN A 309 4.51 28.49 -7.89
N SER A 310 5.71 28.61 -8.46
CA SER A 310 6.70 27.54 -8.36
C SER A 310 8.13 28.01 -8.21
N ILE A 311 8.90 27.33 -7.36
CA ILE A 311 10.36 27.36 -7.39
C ILE A 311 10.83 26.02 -7.93
N LYS A 312 11.59 26.04 -9.02
CA LYS A 312 12.05 24.82 -9.70
C LYS A 312 13.55 24.83 -9.93
N THR A 313 14.20 23.73 -9.60
CA THR A 313 15.59 23.45 -9.94
C THR A 313 15.66 22.15 -10.74
N ASP A 314 16.02 22.22 -12.01
CA ASP A 314 16.15 21.04 -12.85
C ASP A 314 17.61 20.81 -13.28
N THR A 315 18.08 19.56 -13.20
CA THR A 315 19.36 19.14 -13.75
C THR A 315 19.14 18.07 -14.81
N PHE A 316 19.63 18.31 -16.02
CA PHE A 316 19.50 17.40 -17.16
C PHE A 316 20.88 16.97 -17.66
N SER A 317 21.15 15.67 -17.62
CA SER A 317 22.33 15.05 -18.19
C SER A 317 21.93 14.05 -19.26
N GLN A 318 22.49 14.19 -20.47
CA GLN A 318 22.25 13.26 -21.59
C GLN A 318 20.75 13.09 -21.93
N SER A 319 19.98 14.17 -21.84
CA SER A 319 18.53 14.15 -22.10
C SER A 319 18.20 14.68 -23.51
N ARG A 320 17.20 14.10 -24.19
CA ARG A 320 16.99 14.36 -25.63
C ARG A 320 15.86 15.31 -26.00
N GLN A 321 14.71 15.26 -25.33
CA GLN A 321 13.53 16.05 -25.64
C GLN A 321 12.83 16.47 -24.36
N ILE A 322 12.72 17.78 -24.14
CA ILE A 322 12.09 18.36 -22.97
C ILE A 322 11.06 19.39 -23.46
N LEU A 323 9.79 19.15 -23.14
CA LEU A 323 8.68 20.05 -23.43
C LEU A 323 7.97 20.40 -22.13
N SER A 324 7.83 21.70 -21.87
CA SER A 324 7.02 22.21 -20.76
C SER A 324 5.95 23.12 -21.33
N VAL A 325 4.68 22.86 -20.99
CA VAL A 325 3.55 23.69 -21.36
C VAL A 325 2.86 24.19 -20.09
N ASN A 326 2.71 25.50 -19.95
CA ASN A 326 1.93 26.11 -18.86
C ASN A 326 0.85 27.00 -19.47
N GLN A 327 -0.38 26.87 -18.97
CA GLN A 327 -1.54 27.67 -19.38
C GLN A 327 -2.18 28.29 -18.14
N ASP A 328 -1.58 29.38 -17.65
CA ASP A 328 -1.88 29.91 -16.33
C ASP A 328 -2.26 31.40 -16.37
N ARG A 329 -3.37 31.79 -15.71
CA ARG A 329 -3.81 33.20 -15.70
C ARG A 329 -2.93 34.11 -14.85
N TYR A 330 -2.43 33.59 -13.73
CA TYR A 330 -1.55 34.31 -12.82
C TYR A 330 -0.34 33.44 -12.56
N PHE A 331 0.81 33.88 -13.08
CA PHE A 331 2.02 33.07 -13.12
C PHE A 331 3.18 33.77 -12.41
N GLN A 332 3.75 33.10 -11.41
CA GLN A 332 5.02 33.49 -10.79
C GLN A 332 5.91 32.27 -10.67
N SER A 333 7.11 32.31 -11.25
CA SER A 333 8.04 31.21 -11.11
C SER A 333 9.49 31.64 -11.05
N ILE A 334 10.27 30.94 -10.24
CA ILE A 334 11.74 30.97 -10.25
C ILE A 334 12.19 29.62 -10.77
N LYS A 335 12.97 29.61 -11.85
CA LYS A 335 13.45 28.38 -12.48
C LYS A 335 14.96 28.43 -12.69
N THR A 336 15.66 27.42 -12.20
CA THR A 336 17.09 27.22 -12.42
C THR A 336 17.29 25.90 -13.15
N ASN A 337 17.89 25.95 -14.34
CA ASN A 337 18.10 24.75 -15.15
C ASN A 337 19.60 24.56 -15.46
N THR A 338 20.10 23.36 -15.20
CA THR A 338 21.47 22.95 -15.55
C THR A 338 21.41 21.88 -16.63
N PHE A 339 22.11 22.10 -17.74
CA PHE A 339 22.14 21.16 -18.86
C PHE A 339 23.55 20.67 -19.15
N SER A 340 23.71 19.36 -19.28
CA SER A 340 24.92 18.72 -19.77
C SER A 340 24.57 17.70 -20.85
N GLN A 341 25.18 17.84 -22.03
CA GLN A 341 24.99 16.92 -23.16
C GLN A 341 23.52 16.68 -23.55
N SER A 342 22.65 17.68 -23.34
CA SER A 342 21.21 17.58 -23.60
C SER A 342 20.82 18.34 -24.88
N ARG A 343 19.75 17.93 -25.54
CA ARG A 343 19.28 18.50 -26.82
C ARG A 343 17.78 18.83 -26.73
N GLN A 344 17.31 19.74 -27.60
CA GLN A 344 15.89 20.11 -27.82
C GLN A 344 15.07 20.40 -26.54
N ILE A 345 15.08 21.68 -26.12
CA ILE A 345 14.33 22.19 -24.97
C ILE A 345 13.33 23.24 -25.46
N LEU A 346 12.05 23.03 -25.16
CA LEU A 346 10.95 23.90 -25.60
C LEU A 346 10.04 24.23 -24.40
N PRO A 347 10.17 25.43 -23.80
CA PRO A 347 9.16 25.96 -22.91
C PRO A 347 8.08 26.70 -23.72
N VAL A 348 6.81 26.43 -23.41
CA VAL A 348 5.65 27.12 -23.97
C VAL A 348 4.81 27.62 -22.79
N ASN A 349 4.66 28.93 -22.68
CA ASN A 349 3.72 29.55 -21.74
C ASN A 349 2.65 30.26 -22.58
N GLN A 350 1.38 30.03 -22.26
CA GLN A 350 0.25 30.72 -22.86
C GLN A 350 -0.50 31.45 -21.75
N ASP A 351 -0.72 32.75 -21.95
CA ASP A 351 -1.44 33.63 -21.04
C ASP A 351 -2.95 33.63 -21.30
#